data_AF-A0A9W9QGA5-F1
#
_entry.id   AF-A0A9W9QGA5-F1
#
_cell.length_a   1.000
_cell.length_b   1.000
_cell.length_c   1.000
_cell.angle_alpha   90.00
_cell.angle_beta   90.00
_cell.angle_gamma   90.00
#
_symmetry.space_group_name_H-M   'P 1'
#
loop_
_entity.id
_entity.type
_entity.pdbx_description
1 polymer ?
#
loop_
_entity_poly.entity_id
_entity_poly.type
_entity_poly.pdbx_seq_one_letter_code
_entity_poly.pdbx_strand_id
1 'polypeptide(L)'
;MCIIKALLIVAAHSGQIGPDVEQALGYWFRTPTRTIRWKFGGRPILHRTHVALDPSKQEKDLDLPLAISQLNKNVGRLAEQYGIIGRVTTHDIRRSAAAEISRVPQEQTQNVAAATSLMGHTVQSILAGVINEYIGDPDIDFWE
;
A
#
# COMPACT_ATOMS: atom_id res chain seq x y z
N MET A 1 3.99 4.57 14.69
CA MET A 1 3.96 3.09 14.53
C MET A 1 4.52 2.77 13.15
N CYS A 2 5.55 1.93 13.04
CA CYS A 2 6.20 1.60 11.75
C CYS A 2 5.23 0.86 10.81
N ILE A 3 5.25 1.17 9.51
CA ILE A 3 4.37 0.58 8.50
C ILE A 3 4.56 -0.95 8.39
N ILE A 4 5.80 -1.43 8.54
CA ILE A 4 6.12 -2.86 8.59
C ILE A 4 5.43 -3.52 9.79
N LYS A 5 5.44 -2.88 10.97
CA LYS A 5 4.73 -3.39 12.16
C LYS A 5 3.22 -3.43 11.92
N ALA A 6 2.64 -2.44 11.25
CA ALA A 6 1.22 -2.45 10.91
C ALA A 6 0.88 -3.57 9.93
N LEU A 7 1.70 -3.78 8.89
CA LEU A 7 1.53 -4.87 7.93
C LEU A 7 1.68 -6.24 8.58
N LEU A 8 2.61 -6.41 9.52
CA LEU A 8 2.78 -7.66 10.27
C LEU A 8 1.60 -7.94 11.22
N ILE A 9 1.06 -6.91 11.89
CA ILE A 9 -0.15 -7.05 12.71
C ILE A 9 -1.35 -7.48 11.84
N VAL A 10 -1.48 -6.87 10.66
CA VAL A 10 -2.54 -7.20 9.68
C VAL A 10 -2.32 -8.62 9.15
N ALA A 11 -1.10 -9.00 8.86
CA ALA A 11 -0.76 -10.35 8.42
C ALA A 11 -1.05 -11.40 9.50
N ALA A 12 -0.74 -11.14 10.76
CA ALA A 12 -1.07 -12.03 11.88
C ALA A 12 -2.59 -12.17 12.10
N HIS A 13 -3.37 -11.12 11.84
CA HIS A 13 -4.83 -11.14 12.07
C HIS A 13 -5.64 -11.61 10.85
N SER A 14 -5.19 -11.25 9.64
CA SER A 14 -5.92 -11.47 8.39
C SER A 14 -5.21 -12.42 7.42
N GLY A 15 -3.96 -12.82 7.71
CA GLY A 15 -3.23 -13.82 6.95
C GLY A 15 -3.62 -15.25 7.35
N GLN A 16 -3.38 -16.20 6.45
CA GLN A 16 -3.54 -17.63 6.71
C GLN A 16 -2.32 -18.18 7.46
N ILE A 17 -1.99 -17.52 8.54
CA ILE A 17 -0.81 -17.67 9.39
C ILE A 17 -1.27 -17.32 10.79
N GLY A 18 -0.78 -18.02 11.80
CA GLY A 18 -1.33 -17.97 13.15
C GLY A 18 -1.35 -16.56 13.79
N PRO A 19 -1.91 -16.44 15.01
CA PRO A 19 -2.44 -15.18 15.54
C PRO A 19 -1.40 -14.10 15.90
N ASP A 20 -0.11 -14.37 15.78
CA ASP A 20 0.96 -13.49 16.27
C ASP A 20 1.98 -13.10 15.18
N VAL A 21 2.75 -12.06 15.50
CA VAL A 21 3.74 -11.45 14.57
C VAL A 21 4.94 -12.37 14.33
N GLU A 22 5.31 -13.19 15.31
CA GLU A 22 6.45 -14.10 15.22
C GLU A 22 6.16 -15.26 14.26
N GLN A 23 4.93 -15.79 14.31
CA GLN A 23 4.44 -16.77 13.36
C GLN A 23 4.30 -16.18 11.96
N ALA A 24 3.85 -14.92 11.85
CA ALA A 24 3.81 -14.22 10.57
C ALA A 24 5.19 -14.05 9.93
N LEU A 25 6.19 -13.64 10.72
CA LEU A 25 7.58 -13.52 10.29
C LEU A 25 8.17 -14.88 9.94
N GLY A 26 7.99 -15.88 10.81
CA GLY A 26 8.48 -17.23 10.58
C GLY A 26 7.90 -17.85 9.31
N TYR A 27 6.60 -17.64 9.05
CA TYR A 27 5.98 -18.07 7.81
C TYR A 27 6.54 -17.32 6.60
N TRP A 28 6.68 -16.00 6.69
CA TRP A 28 7.23 -15.17 5.63
C TRP A 28 8.64 -15.62 5.21
N PHE A 29 9.52 -15.89 6.18
CA PHE A 29 10.87 -16.41 5.93
C PHE A 29 10.88 -17.80 5.28
N ARG A 30 9.91 -18.66 5.63
CA ARG A 30 9.81 -20.02 5.09
C ARG A 30 9.16 -20.08 3.71
N THR A 31 8.50 -19.02 3.28
CA THR A 31 7.78 -19.00 2.01
C THR A 31 8.71 -18.50 0.90
N PRO A 32 8.94 -19.26 -0.20
CA PRO A 32 9.87 -18.88 -1.26
C PRO A 32 9.54 -17.52 -1.90
N THR A 33 8.25 -17.24 -2.07
CA THR A 33 7.75 -15.98 -2.63
C THR A 33 7.81 -14.82 -1.66
N ARG A 34 8.08 -15.06 -0.36
CA ARG A 34 7.99 -14.07 0.71
C ARG A 34 6.65 -13.32 0.68
N THR A 35 5.57 -14.07 0.41
CA THR A 35 4.20 -13.55 0.41
C THR A 35 3.36 -14.27 1.45
N ILE A 36 2.44 -13.52 2.05
CA ILE A 36 1.47 -14.05 3.00
C ILE A 36 0.12 -14.09 2.29
N ARG A 37 -0.50 -15.26 2.23
CA ARG A 37 -1.87 -15.39 1.70
C ARG A 37 -2.88 -14.95 2.74
N TRP A 38 -3.92 -14.27 2.30
CA TRP A 38 -4.99 -13.81 3.18
C TRP A 38 -5.93 -14.95 3.54
N LYS A 39 -6.37 -15.00 4.81
CA LYS A 39 -7.31 -15.99 5.32
C LYS A 39 -8.70 -15.86 4.70
N PHE A 40 -9.09 -14.64 4.33
CA PHE A 40 -10.35 -14.33 3.67
C PHE A 40 -10.04 -13.68 2.32
N GLY A 41 -10.68 -14.15 1.23
CA GLY A 41 -10.54 -13.54 -0.10
C GLY A 41 -11.03 -12.08 -0.07
N GLY A 42 -10.28 -11.16 -0.71
CA GLY A 42 -10.62 -9.72 -0.77
C GLY A 42 -9.97 -8.83 0.30
N ARG A 43 -8.91 -9.30 0.99
CA ARG A 43 -8.15 -8.58 2.03
C ARG A 43 -6.70 -8.32 1.59
N PRO A 44 -5.92 -7.40 2.22
CA PRO A 44 -6.04 -6.87 3.60
C PRO A 44 -6.96 -5.64 3.72
N ILE A 45 -7.97 -5.71 4.59
CA ILE A 45 -8.67 -4.52 5.07
C ILE A 45 -7.90 -4.03 6.29
N LEU A 46 -7.35 -2.82 6.23
CA LEU A 46 -6.81 -2.16 7.42
C LEU A 46 -7.99 -1.82 8.33
N HIS A 47 -7.96 -2.29 9.57
CA HIS A 47 -9.07 -2.14 10.51
C HIS A 47 -9.04 -0.80 11.22
N ARG A 48 -10.24 -0.28 11.55
CA ARG A 48 -10.35 0.94 12.33
C ARG A 48 -9.79 0.70 13.74
N THR A 49 -8.88 1.57 14.15
CA THR A 49 -8.47 1.68 15.56
C THR A 49 -9.30 2.81 16.16
N HIS A 50 -10.23 2.48 17.06
CA HIS A 50 -10.92 3.47 17.87
C HIS A 50 -10.01 3.88 19.02
N VAL A 51 -9.93 5.19 19.28
CA VAL A 51 -9.53 5.67 20.60
C VAL A 51 -10.76 5.46 21.46
N ALA A 52 -10.72 4.52 22.41
CA ALA A 52 -11.82 4.42 23.37
C ALA A 52 -11.92 5.73 24.14
N LEU A 53 -13.06 5.97 24.79
CA LEU A 53 -13.23 7.11 25.71
C LEU A 53 -12.13 7.16 26.78
N ASP A 54 -11.49 6.03 27.05
CA ASP A 54 -10.24 5.90 27.78
C ASP A 54 -9.04 5.84 26.79
N PRO A 55 -8.16 6.85 26.76
CA PRO A 55 -6.97 6.88 25.89
C PRO A 55 -5.99 5.73 26.15
N SER A 56 -6.08 5.06 27.30
CA SER A 56 -5.26 3.90 27.65
C SER A 56 -5.78 2.59 27.01
N LYS A 57 -7.01 2.59 26.49
CA LYS A 57 -7.63 1.45 25.81
C LYS A 57 -7.81 1.77 24.33
N GLN A 58 -6.90 1.28 23.50
CA GLN A 58 -7.13 1.24 22.06
C GLN A 58 -8.02 0.03 21.74
N GLU A 59 -9.30 0.26 21.46
CA GLU A 59 -10.18 -0.78 20.94
C GLU A 59 -10.04 -0.84 19.41
N LYS A 60 -9.79 -2.05 18.90
CA LYS A 60 -9.75 -2.31 17.45
C LYS A 60 -11.13 -2.79 17.04
N ASP A 61 -11.79 -2.02 16.19
CA ASP A 61 -12.99 -2.48 15.51
C ASP A 61 -12.54 -3.20 14.24
N LEU A 62 -12.59 -4.53 14.30
CA LEU A 62 -12.14 -5.41 13.21
C LEU A 62 -13.18 -5.55 12.09
N ASP A 63 -14.40 -5.08 12.30
CA ASP A 63 -15.46 -5.15 11.30
C ASP A 63 -15.52 -3.88 10.44
N LEU A 64 -14.98 -2.77 10.94
CA LEU A 64 -14.93 -1.51 10.21
C LEU A 64 -13.59 -1.24 9.52
N PRO A 65 -13.61 -0.74 8.27
CA PRO A 65 -12.40 -0.30 7.58
C PRO A 65 -11.82 0.96 8.23
N LEU A 66 -10.49 1.07 8.19
CA LEU A 66 -9.76 2.24 8.62
C LEU A 66 -10.16 3.43 7.74
N ALA A 67 -10.47 4.55 8.39
CA ALA A 67 -10.83 5.77 7.68
C ALA A 67 -9.64 6.26 6.82
N ILE A 68 -9.92 6.71 5.59
CA ILE A 68 -8.90 7.23 4.68
C ILE A 68 -8.15 8.43 5.25
N SER A 69 -8.82 9.24 6.08
CA SER A 69 -8.20 10.36 6.81
C SER A 69 -7.10 9.88 7.77
N GLN A 70 -7.33 8.77 8.47
CA GLN A 70 -6.35 8.17 9.38
C GLN A 70 -5.19 7.54 8.61
N LEU A 71 -5.46 6.93 7.45
CA LEU A 71 -4.42 6.42 6.56
C LEU A 71 -3.50 7.53 6.06
N ASN A 72 -4.08 8.60 5.51
CA ASN A 72 -3.32 9.75 5.04
C ASN A 72 -2.52 10.42 6.17
N LYS A 73 -3.09 10.50 7.38
CA LYS A 73 -2.37 11.01 8.55
C LYS A 73 -1.17 10.15 8.93
N ASN A 74 -1.31 8.82 8.86
CA ASN A 74 -0.21 7.90 9.16
C ASN A 74 0.89 7.97 8.09
N VAL A 75 0.50 8.04 6.81
CA VAL A 75 1.44 8.21 5.70
C VAL A 75 2.18 9.54 5.81
N GLY A 76 1.47 10.64 6.07
CA GLY A 76 2.08 11.96 6.26
C GLY A 76 3.10 11.98 7.41
N ARG A 77 2.76 11.40 8.56
CA ARG A 77 3.70 11.26 9.69
C ARG A 77 4.92 10.42 9.35
N LEU A 78 4.76 9.37 8.55
CA LEU A 78 5.88 8.56 8.10
C LEU A 78 6.79 9.38 7.18
N ALA A 79 6.20 10.09 6.22
CA ALA A 79 6.92 10.97 5.30
C ALA A 79 7.72 12.05 6.03
N GLU A 80 7.12 12.69 7.04
CA GLU A 80 7.78 13.66 7.94
C GLU A 80 8.99 13.03 8.64
N GLN A 81 8.87 11.79 9.14
CA GLN A 81 9.98 11.08 9.79
C GLN A 81 11.14 10.78 8.83
N TYR A 82 10.87 10.64 7.54
CA TYR A 82 11.89 10.47 6.49
C TYR A 82 12.36 11.80 5.88
N GLY A 83 11.93 12.95 6.43
CA GLY A 83 12.35 14.27 5.96
C GLY A 83 11.73 14.71 4.63
N ILE A 84 10.63 14.07 4.20
CA ILE A 84 9.92 14.45 2.97
C ILE A 84 9.14 15.75 3.24
N ILE A 85 9.50 16.81 2.51
CA ILE A 85 8.87 18.13 2.61
C ILE A 85 7.65 18.15 1.67
N GLY A 86 6.47 17.93 2.22
CA GLY A 86 5.22 17.99 1.46
C GLY A 86 4.11 17.14 2.06
N ARG A 87 2.86 17.40 1.65
CA ARG A 87 1.73 16.57 2.07
C ARG A 87 1.74 15.27 1.27
N VAL A 88 2.15 14.17 1.91
CA VAL A 88 2.10 12.83 1.32
C VAL A 88 0.81 12.10 1.72
N THR A 89 0.15 11.52 0.73
CA THR A 89 -1.09 10.75 0.86
C THR A 89 -0.91 9.32 0.37
N THR A 90 -1.89 8.46 0.63
CA THR A 90 -1.92 7.10 0.07
C THR A 90 -1.98 7.09 -1.46
N HIS A 91 -2.50 8.17 -2.07
CA HIS A 91 -2.57 8.30 -3.52
C HIS A 91 -1.18 8.53 -4.15
N ASP A 92 -0.31 9.26 -3.46
CA ASP A 92 1.05 9.54 -3.95
C ASP A 92 1.91 8.27 -3.97
N ILE A 93 1.70 7.37 -3.00
CA ILE A 93 2.33 6.03 -2.99
C ILE A 93 1.87 5.23 -4.21
N ARG A 94 0.57 5.24 -4.50
CA ARG A 94 -0.01 4.55 -5.66
C ARG A 94 0.53 5.12 -6.97
N ARG A 95 0.69 6.45 -7.07
CA ARG A 95 1.30 7.13 -8.22
C ARG A 95 2.76 6.75 -8.42
N SER A 96 3.53 6.75 -7.34
CA SER A 96 4.95 6.36 -7.39
C SER A 96 5.11 4.92 -7.87
N ALA A 97 4.29 3.99 -7.38
CA ALA A 97 4.31 2.60 -7.83
C ALA A 97 4.00 2.45 -9.33
N ALA A 98 3.07 3.25 -9.86
CA ALA A 98 2.77 3.25 -11.29
C ALA A 98 3.94 3.81 -12.13
N ALA A 99 4.61 4.86 -11.65
CA ALA A 99 5.79 5.42 -12.33
C ALA A 99 7.00 4.48 -12.28
N GLU A 100 7.22 3.78 -11.15
CA GLU A 100 8.30 2.80 -11.03
C GLU A 100 8.11 1.62 -11.97
N ILE A 101 6.88 1.07 -12.03
CA ILE A 101 6.62 -0.08 -12.91
C ILE A 101 6.69 0.30 -14.39
N SER A 102 6.36 1.56 -14.75
CA SER A 102 6.49 2.03 -16.13
C SER A 102 7.95 2.23 -16.57
N ARG A 103 8.91 2.23 -15.63
CA ARG A 103 10.35 2.37 -15.89
C ARG A 103 11.12 1.05 -15.82
N VAL A 104 10.44 -0.07 -15.59
CA VAL A 104 11.07 -1.40 -15.59
C VAL A 104 11.66 -1.67 -16.99
N PRO A 105 12.85 -2.29 -17.12
CA PRO A 105 13.47 -2.53 -18.44
C PRO A 105 12.69 -3.57 -19.25
N GLN A 106 11.67 -3.14 -19.97
CA GLN A 106 10.87 -3.89 -20.94
C GLN A 106 10.45 -2.94 -22.08
N GLU A 107 9.79 -3.45 -23.12
CA GLU A 107 9.23 -2.60 -24.16
C GLU A 107 8.25 -1.57 -23.56
N GLN A 108 8.35 -0.31 -24.00
CA GLN A 108 7.61 0.82 -23.41
C GLN A 108 6.08 0.62 -23.43
N THR A 109 5.56 -0.04 -24.46
CA THR A 109 4.13 -0.43 -24.55
C THR A 109 3.73 -1.46 -23.49
N GLN A 110 4.63 -2.38 -23.14
CA GLN A 110 4.43 -3.37 -22.09
C GLN A 110 4.47 -2.71 -20.70
N ASN A 111 5.32 -1.70 -20.52
CA ASN A 111 5.42 -0.92 -19.29
C ASN A 111 4.15 -0.12 -18.95
N VAL A 112 3.56 0.57 -19.94
CA VAL A 112 2.30 1.30 -19.74
C VAL A 112 1.14 0.33 -19.48
N ALA A 113 1.13 -0.82 -20.17
CA ALA A 113 0.13 -1.86 -19.93
C ALA A 113 0.27 -2.49 -18.53
N ALA A 114 1.49 -2.71 -18.05
CA ALA A 114 1.77 -3.19 -16.70
C ALA A 114 1.34 -2.17 -15.63
N ALA A 115 1.66 -0.89 -15.80
CA ALA A 115 1.21 0.19 -14.91
C ALA A 115 -0.33 0.29 -14.88
N THR A 116 -0.96 0.20 -16.05
CA THR A 116 -2.41 0.22 -16.19
C THR A 116 -3.07 -0.96 -15.46
N SER A 117 -2.51 -2.16 -15.63
CA SER A 117 -2.99 -3.38 -14.96
C SER A 117 -2.84 -3.29 -13.45
N LEU A 118 -1.68 -2.83 -12.96
CA LEU A 118 -1.42 -2.59 -11.54
C LEU A 118 -2.44 -1.61 -10.93
N MET A 119 -2.80 -0.58 -11.70
CA MET A 119 -3.72 0.47 -11.27
C MET A 119 -5.19 0.08 -11.42
N GLY A 120 -5.51 -1.03 -12.08
CA GLY A 120 -6.88 -1.44 -12.34
C GLY A 120 -7.68 -0.39 -13.12
N HIS A 121 -7.02 0.37 -14.00
CA HIS A 121 -7.71 1.36 -14.83
C HIS A 121 -8.59 0.67 -15.87
N THR A 122 -9.78 1.21 -16.08
CA THR A 122 -10.71 0.72 -17.11
C THR A 122 -10.25 1.16 -18.51
N VAL A 123 -10.74 0.49 -19.55
CA VAL A 123 -10.45 0.87 -20.95
C VAL A 123 -10.77 2.34 -21.22
N GLN A 124 -11.86 2.85 -20.64
CA GLN A 124 -12.25 4.24 -20.78
C GLN A 124 -11.27 5.21 -20.08
N SER A 125 -10.74 4.82 -18.91
CA SER A 125 -9.72 5.60 -18.19
C SER A 125 -8.38 5.62 -18.93
N ILE A 126 -8.03 4.53 -19.63
CA ILE A 126 -6.83 4.44 -20.48
C ILE A 126 -6.96 5.39 -21.67
N LEU A 127 -8.10 5.34 -22.38
CA LEU A 127 -8.36 6.21 -23.54
C LEU A 127 -8.38 7.69 -23.17
N ALA A 128 -8.80 8.02 -21.95
CA ALA A 128 -8.76 9.38 -21.42
C ALA A 128 -7.34 9.83 -20.99
N GLY A 129 -6.33 8.99 -21.13
CA GLY A 129 -4.94 9.34 -20.80
C GLY A 129 -4.65 9.41 -19.30
N VAL A 130 -5.55 8.91 -18.44
CA VAL A 130 -5.41 9.03 -16.97
C VAL A 130 -4.10 8.42 -16.48
N ILE A 131 -3.65 7.31 -17.06
CA ILE A 131 -2.38 6.66 -16.64
C ILE A 131 -1.16 7.57 -16.86
N ASN A 132 -1.19 8.47 -17.84
CA ASN A 132 -0.11 9.41 -18.13
C ASN A 132 0.09 10.42 -16.99
N GLU A 133 -1.00 10.78 -16.29
CA GLU A 133 -0.91 11.63 -15.10
C GLU A 133 -0.14 10.92 -13.96
N TYR A 134 -0.22 9.58 -13.89
CA TYR A 134 0.44 8.81 -12.85
C TYR A 134 1.90 8.53 -13.16
N ILE A 135 2.20 8.08 -14.37
CA ILE A 135 3.55 7.68 -14.78
C ILE A 135 4.45 8.87 -15.11
N GLY A 136 3.85 10.05 -15.38
CA GLY A 136 4.57 11.24 -15.82
C GLY A 136 5.08 11.11 -17.25
N ASP A 137 5.92 12.05 -17.67
CA ASP A 137 6.67 11.90 -18.91
C ASP A 137 7.77 10.84 -18.69
N PRO A 138 7.75 9.70 -19.40
CA PRO A 138 8.77 8.67 -19.25
C PRO A 138 10.17 9.13 -19.67
N ASP A 139 10.27 10.20 -20.46
CA ASP A 139 11.53 10.76 -20.94
C ASP A 139 12.11 11.82 -19.98
N ILE A 140 11.36 12.20 -18.93
CA ILE A 140 11.83 13.11 -17.88
C ILE A 140 12.24 12.29 -16.66
N ASP A 141 13.56 12.09 -16.50
CA ASP A 141 14.09 11.65 -15.22
C ASP A 141 14.26 12.86 -14.30
N PHE A 142 13.51 12.90 -13.20
CA PHE A 142 13.59 13.99 -12.22
C PHE A 142 14.86 13.94 -11.35
N TRP A 143 15.72 12.96 -11.62
CA TRP A 143 16.94 12.68 -10.86
C TRP A 143 18.23 12.77 -11.69
N GLU A 144 18.15 13.20 -12.95
CA GLU A 144 19.32 13.62 -13.76
C GLU A 144 19.59 15.13 -13.65
#